data_AF-A0A553BCQ8-F1
#
_entry.id   AF-A0A553BCQ8-F1
#
_cell.length_a   1.000
_cell.length_b   1.000
_cell.length_c   1.000
_cell.angle_alpha   90.00
_cell.angle_beta   90.00
_cell.angle_gamma   90.00
#
_symmetry.space_group_name_H-M   'P 1'
#
loop_
_entity.id
_entity.type
_entity.pdbx_description
1 polymer ?
#
loop_
_entity_poly.entity_id
_entity_poly.type
_entity_poly.pdbx_seq_one_letter_code
_entity_poly.pdbx_strand_id
1 'polypeptide(L)' 'MKELLFTNWHVMRWIRLAFALFLFAQAYILREWMFIAFGLFFFIQVILNLGCGSNDCTISNNKYNKDE' A
#
# COMPACT_ATOMS: atom_id res chain seq x y z
N MET A 1 14.01 -7.90 18.89
CA MET A 1 14.02 -8.06 17.40
C MET A 1 12.91 -9.00 16.95
N LYS A 2 11.65 -8.69 17.27
CA LYS A 2 10.44 -9.48 16.91
C LYS A 2 9.28 -8.53 16.56
N GLU A 3 9.31 -7.36 17.19
CA GLU A 3 8.38 -6.23 17.02
C GLU A 3 8.31 -5.62 15.60
N LEU A 4 9.35 -5.71 14.77
CA LEU A 4 9.31 -5.16 13.40
C LEU A 4 8.51 -6.02 12.43
N LEU A 5 8.43 -7.33 12.69
CA LEU A 5 7.62 -8.26 11.88
C LEU A 5 6.12 -8.04 12.08
N PHE A 6 5.71 -7.37 13.17
CA PHE A 6 4.32 -6.93 13.40
C PHE A 6 4.12 -5.41 13.23
N THR A 7 5.18 -4.60 13.28
CA THR A 7 5.12 -3.13 13.03
C THR A 7 5.22 -2.76 11.54
N ASN A 8 5.70 -3.66 10.68
CA ASN A 8 5.86 -3.40 9.25
C ASN A 8 5.03 -4.34 8.35
N TRP A 9 4.11 -5.14 8.91
CA TRP A 9 3.22 -5.98 8.11
C TRP A 9 1.92 -5.25 7.79
N HIS A 10 2.06 -4.15 7.05
CA HIS A 10 1.08 -3.61 6.10
C HIS A 10 -0.41 -3.70 6.52
N VAL A 11 -0.77 -3.34 7.75
CA VAL A 11 -2.19 -3.10 8.13
C VAL A 11 -2.84 -2.17 7.10
N MET A 12 -2.08 -1.19 6.60
CA MET A 12 -2.50 -0.30 5.53
C MET A 12 -2.81 -1.01 4.19
N ARG A 13 -2.17 -2.14 3.88
CA ARG A 13 -2.47 -2.96 2.68
C ARG A 13 -3.79 -3.69 2.85
N TRP A 14 -4.06 -4.23 4.04
CA TRP A 14 -5.34 -4.86 4.37
C TRP A 14 -6.48 -3.84 4.39
N ILE A 15 -6.25 -2.64 4.94
CA ILE A 15 -7.22 -1.54 4.90
C ILE A 15 -7.52 -1.13 3.44
N ARG A 16 -6.49 -0.96 2.60
CA ARG A 16 -6.68 -0.66 1.16
C ARG A 16 -7.44 -1.78 0.45
N LEU A 17 -7.16 -3.04 0.76
CA LEU A 17 -7.85 -4.20 0.18
C LEU A 17 -9.31 -4.23 0.63
N ALA A 18 -9.59 -4.03 1.92
CA ALA A 18 -10.94 -3.96 2.45
C ALA A 18 -11.75 -2.81 1.81
N PHE A 19 -11.12 -1.66 1.60
CA PHE A 19 -11.75 -0.52 0.91
C PHE A 19 -12.03 -0.82 -0.57
N ALA A 20 -11.11 -1.50 -1.27
CA ALA A 20 -11.34 -1.93 -2.64
C ALA A 20 -12.53 -2.91 -2.75
N LEU A 21 -12.61 -3.90 -1.84
CA LEU A 21 -13.75 -4.82 -1.77
C LEU A 21 -15.06 -4.11 -1.44
N PHE A 22 -15.03 -3.13 -0.53
CA PHE A 22 -16.20 -2.31 -0.23
C PHE A 22 -16.70 -1.56 -1.48
N LEU A 23 -15.80 -0.93 -2.24
CA LEU A 23 -16.16 -0.24 -3.49
C LEU A 23 -16.74 -1.21 -4.53
N PHE A 24 -16.21 -2.43 -4.64
CA PHE A 24 -16.79 -3.45 -5.52
C PHE A 24 -18.18 -3.91 -5.07
N ALA A 25 -18.42 -4.05 -3.76
CA ALA A 25 -19.74 -4.35 -3.24
C ALA A 25 -20.75 -3.23 -3.54
N GLN A 26 -20.35 -1.97 -3.36
CA GLN A 26 -21.17 -0.82 -3.73
C GLN A 26 -21.42 -0.76 -5.25
N ALA A 27 -20.41 -1.07 -6.07
CA ALA A 27 -20.58 -1.18 -7.51
C ALA A 27 -21.62 -2.23 -7.91
N TYR A 28 -21.68 -3.35 -7.20
CA TYR A 28 -22.67 -4.40 -7.45
C TYR A 28 -24.09 -3.95 -7.07
N ILE A 29 -24.25 -3.27 -5.92
CA ILE A 29 -25.55 -2.81 -5.43
C ILE A 29 -26.08 -1.65 -6.28
N LEU A 30 -25.26 -0.63 -6.53
CA LEU A 30 -25.67 0.56 -7.28
C LEU A 30 -25.63 0.34 -8.79
N ARG A 31 -24.94 -0.71 -9.28
CA ARG A 31 -24.69 -0.99 -10.71
C ARG A 31 -24.00 0.16 -11.46
N GLU A 32 -23.28 1.00 -10.73
CA GLU A 32 -22.56 2.14 -11.27
C GLU A 32 -21.11 1.76 -11.61
N TRP A 33 -20.72 1.97 -12.87
CA TRP A 33 -19.43 1.55 -13.43
C TRP A 33 -18.25 2.31 -12.82
N MET A 34 -18.50 3.53 -12.34
CA MET A 34 -17.49 4.40 -11.75
C MET A 34 -16.83 3.76 -10.51
N PHE A 35 -17.60 3.03 -9.68
CA PHE A 35 -17.06 2.36 -8.49
C PHE A 35 -16.15 1.18 -8.84
N ILE A 36 -16.38 0.50 -9.96
CA ILE A 36 -15.51 -0.56 -10.45
C ILE A 36 -14.14 0.01 -10.81
N ALA A 37 -14.09 1.15 -11.51
CA ALA A 37 -12.83 1.80 -11.89
C ALA A 37 -12.00 2.19 -10.65
N PHE A 38 -12.64 2.81 -9.65
CA PHE A 38 -11.97 3.16 -8.39
C PHE A 38 -11.56 1.92 -7.58
N GLY A 39 -12.40 0.90 -7.48
CA GLY A 39 -12.07 -0.36 -6.81
C GLY A 39 -10.86 -1.05 -7.44
N LEU A 40 -10.80 -1.08 -8.78
CA LEU A 40 -9.68 -1.65 -9.52
C LEU A 40 -8.37 -0.89 -9.28
N PHE A 41 -8.43 0.45 -9.22
CA PHE A 41 -7.27 1.30 -8.92
C PHE A 41 -6.66 0.98 -7.55
N PHE A 42 -7.48 0.87 -6.50
CA PHE A 42 -7.00 0.51 -5.16
C PHE A 42 -6.52 -0.95 -5.09
N PHE A 43 -7.16 -1.85 -5.83
CA PHE A 43 -6.76 -3.26 -5.91
C PHE A 43 -5.39 -3.43 -6.57
N ILE A 44 -5.12 -2.71 -7.66
CA ILE A 44 -3.82 -2.69 -8.33
C ILE A 44 -2.72 -2.17 -7.39
N GLN A 45 -2.99 -1.11 -6.61
CA GLN A 45 -2.04 -0.60 -5.61
C GLN A 45 -1.68 -1.64 -4.55
N VAL A 46 -2.64 -2.49 -4.14
CA VAL A 46 -2.42 -3.58 -3.18
C VAL A 46 -1.57 -4.71 -3.78
N ILE A 47 -1.76 -5.03 -5.06
CA ILE A 47 -1.01 -6.07 -5.76
C ILE A 47 0.42 -5.61 -6.04
N LEU A 48 0.57 -4.44 -6.65
CA LEU A 48 1.87 -3.93 -7.08
C LEU A 48 2.70 -3.33 -5.93
N ASN A 49 2.14 -3.31 -4.71
CA ASN A 49 2.68 -2.58 -3.55
C ASN A 49 3.19 -1.17 -3.93
N LEU A 50 2.53 -0.55 -4.92
CA LEU A 50 2.81 0.80 -5.41
C LEU A 50 2.28 1.77 -4.35
N GLY A 51 3.07 1.93 -3.30
CA GLY A 51 3.00 3.05 -2.39
C GLY A 51 4.40 3.64 -2.34
N CYS A 52 4.50 4.97 -2.37
CA CYS A 52 5.73 5.62 -1.95
C CYS A 52 5.86 5.37 -0.44
N GLY A 53 6.45 4.24 -0.07
CA GLY A 53 6.75 3.88 1.31
C GLY A 53 7.89 4.75 1.78
N SER A 54 7.84 5.22 3.03
CA SER A 54 8.85 6.09 3.64
C SER A 54 10.28 5.51 3.62
N ASN A 55 10.47 4.26 3.17
CA ASN A 55 11.75 3.54 3.15
C ASN A 55 12.22 3.08 1.74
N ASP A 56 11.51 3.35 0.65
CA ASP A 56 11.94 2.87 -0.69
C ASP A 56 12.76 3.89 -1.49
N CYS A 57 12.82 5.15 -1.04
CA CYS A 57 13.76 6.16 -1.53
C CYS A 57 14.69 6.65 -0.40
N THR A 58 15.14 5.76 0.48
CA THR A 58 16.29 6.11 1.32
C THR A 58 17.54 5.92 0.47
N ILE A 59 18.21 7.01 0.13
CA ILE A 59 19.62 6.94 -0.28
C ILE A 59 20.34 6.17 0.84
N SER A 60 21.00 5.06 0.53
CA SER A 60 21.83 4.38 1.52
C SER A 60 22.88 5.39 1.96
N ASN A 61 22.78 5.90 3.19
CA ASN A 61 23.77 6.78 3.79
C ASN A 61 25.01 5.92 4.10
N ASN A 62 25.76 5.55 3.06
CA ASN A 62 27.07 4.98 3.24
C ASN A 62 27.96 6.08 3.83
N LYS A 63 28.09 6.05 5.15
CA LYS A 63 28.98 6.88 5.95
C LYS A 63 30.41 6.61 5.46
N TYR A 64 30.88 7.38 4.49
CA TYR A 64 32.32 7.50 4.26
C TYR A 64 32.90 8.15 5.52
N ASN A 65 33.52 7.34 6.37
CA ASN A 65 34.40 7.83 7.41
C ASN A 65 35.58 8.49 6.67
N LYS A 66 35.61 9.82 6.70
CA LYS A 66 36.77 10.57 6.26
C LYS A 66 37.59 10.75 7.52
N ASP A 67 38.52 9.81 7.71
CA ASP A 67 39.50 9.86 8.78
C ASP A 67 40.38 11.08 8.46
N GLU A 68 40.24 12.12 9.29
CA GLU A 68 41.10 13.31 9.32
C GLU A 68 42.36 13.01 10.15
#